data_AF-A0A923VFH9-F1
#
_entry.id   AF-A0A923VFH9-F1
#
_cell.length_a   1.000
_cell.length_b   1.000
_cell.length_c   1.000
_cell.angle_alpha   90.00
_cell.angle_beta   90.00
_cell.angle_gamma   90.00
#
_symmetry.space_group_name_H-M   'P 1'
#
loop_
_entity.id
_entity.type
_entity.pdbx_description
1 polymer ?
#
loop_
_entity_poly.entity_id
_entity_poly.type
_entity_poly.pdbx_seq_one_letter_code
_entity_poly.pdbx_strand_id
1 'polypeptide(L)'
;SATDSAIVESMKILKNYRENGITPEELDYTKKSMVSSDALNYETPFDKAAFLNKVIEYNLDKNFAMKQAEIVNSMTKEQIDALAKLYLHPDNMIIMIAGDEYVIKEKLEKLGYGKVQVLDSDGKGTYKINKNHE
;
A
#
# COMPACT_ATOMS: atom_id res chain seq x y z
N SER A 1 11.03 2.15 -20.80
CA SER A 1 10.39 3.45 -20.46
C SER A 1 10.62 3.68 -18.97
N ALA A 2 10.30 4.87 -18.45
CA ALA A 2 10.43 5.09 -17.01
C ALA A 2 9.48 4.18 -16.20
N THR A 3 8.35 3.77 -16.80
CA THR A 3 7.30 2.97 -16.17
C THR A 3 7.73 1.53 -15.89
N ASP A 4 8.35 0.84 -16.86
CA ASP A 4 8.88 -0.53 -16.65
C ASP A 4 9.96 -0.56 -15.58
N SER A 5 10.92 0.37 -15.63
CA SER A 5 11.96 0.47 -14.59
C SER A 5 11.35 0.73 -13.20
N ALA A 6 10.35 1.60 -13.10
CA ALA A 6 9.67 1.86 -11.84
C ALA A 6 8.96 0.62 -11.29
N ILE A 7 8.33 -0.19 -12.14
CA ILE A 7 7.67 -1.43 -11.71
C ILE A 7 8.70 -2.44 -11.22
N VAL A 8 9.77 -2.66 -11.98
CA VAL A 8 10.83 -3.61 -11.60
C VAL A 8 11.45 -3.21 -10.26
N GLU A 9 11.78 -1.94 -10.05
CA GLU A 9 12.35 -1.49 -8.79
C GLU A 9 11.33 -1.57 -7.64
N SER A 10 10.06 -1.20 -7.87
CA SER A 10 9.01 -1.34 -6.85
C SER A 10 8.85 -2.79 -6.40
N MET A 11 8.81 -3.73 -7.34
CA MET A 11 8.69 -5.15 -7.04
C MET A 11 9.93 -5.69 -6.31
N LYS A 12 11.12 -5.22 -6.67
CA LYS A 12 12.36 -5.55 -5.97
C LYS A 12 12.35 -5.05 -4.53
N ILE A 13 11.92 -3.81 -4.28
CA ILE A 13 11.79 -3.26 -2.92
C ILE A 13 10.79 -4.08 -2.11
N LEU A 14 9.62 -4.40 -2.67
CA LEU A 14 8.59 -5.18 -1.98
C LEU A 14 9.07 -6.61 -1.65
N LYS A 15 9.76 -7.27 -2.58
CA LYS A 15 10.37 -8.59 -2.35
C LYS A 15 11.44 -8.52 -1.27
N ASN A 16 12.35 -7.56 -1.36
CA ASN A 16 13.39 -7.36 -0.37
C ASN A 16 12.81 -7.07 1.02
N TYR A 17 11.80 -6.21 1.12
CA TYR A 17 11.16 -5.88 2.39
C TYR A 17 10.42 -7.08 2.99
N ARG A 18 9.80 -7.93 2.17
CA ARG A 18 9.20 -9.20 2.63
C ARG A 18 10.26 -10.19 3.14
N GLU A 19 11.40 -10.29 2.45
CA GLU A 19 12.44 -11.29 2.74
C GLU A 19 13.34 -10.87 3.91
N ASN A 20 13.85 -9.64 3.87
CA ASN A 20 14.85 -9.11 4.78
C ASN A 20 14.25 -8.22 5.89
N GLY A 21 12.98 -7.83 5.75
CA GLY A 21 12.28 -7.03 6.73
C GLY A 21 12.69 -5.55 6.73
N ILE A 22 12.14 -4.81 7.69
CA ILE A 22 12.43 -3.38 7.90
C ILE A 22 13.80 -3.17 8.57
N THR A 23 14.56 -2.14 8.21
CA THR A 23 15.78 -1.81 8.96
C THR A 23 15.46 -1.07 10.28
N PRO A 24 16.38 -1.04 11.26
CA PRO A 24 16.19 -0.25 12.48
C PRO A 24 15.96 1.25 12.20
N GLU A 25 16.65 1.79 11.21
CA GLU A 25 16.55 3.20 10.81
C GLU A 25 15.18 3.49 10.16
N GLU A 26 14.71 2.60 9.28
CA GLU A 26 13.38 2.70 8.67
C GLU A 26 12.27 2.58 9.72
N LEU A 27 12.44 1.71 10.73
CA LEU A 27 11.49 1.56 11.83
C LEU A 27 11.40 2.84 12.68
N ASP A 28 12.55 3.40 13.07
CA ASP A 28 12.60 4.66 13.82
C ASP A 28 11.98 5.83 13.03
N TYR A 29 12.32 5.93 11.74
CA TYR A 29 11.74 6.93 10.85
C TYR A 29 10.23 6.77 10.71
N THR A 30 9.73 5.54 10.56
CA THR A 30 8.31 5.22 10.43
C THR A 30 7.55 5.62 11.70
N LYS A 31 8.09 5.28 12.88
CA LYS A 31 7.50 5.68 14.17
C LYS A 31 7.37 7.19 14.29
N LYS A 32 8.45 7.93 14.00
CA LYS A 32 8.47 9.39 14.05
C LYS A 32 7.46 10.01 13.09
N SER A 33 7.41 9.50 11.86
CA SER A 33 6.49 9.98 10.83
C SER A 33 5.02 9.78 11.23
N MET A 34 4.68 8.62 11.80
CA MET A 34 3.33 8.34 12.31
C MET A 34 2.95 9.27 13.46
N VAL A 35 3.84 9.45 14.46
CA VAL A 35 3.58 10.37 15.59
C VAL A 35 3.38 11.81 15.10
N SER A 36 4.20 12.28 14.16
CA SER A 36 4.05 13.61 13.58
C SER A 36 2.75 13.75 12.80
N SER A 37 2.35 12.74 12.02
CA SER A 37 1.07 12.76 11.30
C SER A 37 -0.12 12.78 12.26
N ASP A 38 -0.06 12.04 13.37
CA ASP A 38 -1.12 12.00 14.38
C ASP A 38 -1.27 13.34 15.11
N ALA A 39 -0.18 14.08 15.34
CA ALA A 39 -0.25 15.40 15.95
C ALA A 39 -1.02 16.41 15.08
N LEU A 40 -0.88 16.33 13.75
CA LEU A 40 -1.58 17.20 12.80
C LEU A 40 -3.10 16.93 12.75
N ASN A 41 -3.53 15.69 13.01
CA ASN A 41 -4.94 15.29 12.97
C ASN A 41 -5.82 16.00 14.03
N TYR A 42 -5.24 16.77 14.97
CA TYR A 42 -5.96 17.51 16.01
C TYR A 42 -5.53 18.98 16.11
N GLU A 43 -4.87 19.54 15.11
CA GLU A 43 -4.30 20.89 15.21
C GLU A 43 -5.38 21.98 15.24
N THR A 44 -6.38 21.89 14.37
CA THR A 44 -7.48 22.88 14.29
C THR A 44 -8.74 22.44 15.03
N PRO A 45 -9.65 23.36 15.39
CA PRO A 45 -10.95 23.02 15.97
C PRO A 45 -11.80 22.09 15.08
N PHE A 46 -11.73 22.25 13.75
CA PHE A 46 -12.47 21.40 12.82
C PHE A 46 -11.92 19.97 12.79
N ASP A 47 -10.59 19.80 12.84
CA ASP A 47 -9.96 18.48 12.87
C ASP A 47 -10.32 17.72 14.16
N LYS A 48 -10.32 18.43 15.30
CA LYS A 48 -10.78 17.86 16.59
C LYS A 48 -12.24 17.41 16.53
N ALA A 49 -13.13 18.21 15.94
CA ALA A 49 -14.54 17.84 15.79
C ALA A 49 -14.73 16.62 14.87
N ALA A 50 -14.00 16.57 13.74
CA ALA A 50 -14.02 15.44 12.82
C ALA A 50 -13.51 14.14 13.49
N PHE A 51 -12.48 14.23 14.33
CA PHE A 51 -12.02 13.10 15.12
C PHE A 51 -13.06 12.60 16.11
N LEU A 52 -13.67 13.49 16.90
CA LEU A 52 -14.71 13.11 17.85
C LEU A 52 -15.90 12.45 17.15
N ASN A 53 -16.28 12.94 15.98
CA ASN A 53 -17.30 12.30 15.15
C ASN A 53 -16.90 10.87 14.76
N LYS A 54 -15.66 10.62 14.31
CA LYS A 54 -15.16 9.26 14.03
C LYS A 54 -15.19 8.35 15.27
N VAL A 55 -14.79 8.86 16.43
CA VAL A 55 -14.83 8.10 17.69
C VAL A 55 -16.26 7.64 18.00
N ILE A 56 -17.26 8.50 17.77
CA ILE A 56 -18.67 8.17 17.98
C ILE A 56 -19.17 7.21 16.88
N GLU A 57 -18.92 7.52 15.61
CA GLU A 57 -19.39 6.76 14.44
C GLU A 57 -18.92 5.30 14.47
N TYR A 58 -17.66 5.08 14.78
CA TYR A 58 -17.07 3.74 14.86
C TYR A 58 -17.11 3.15 16.28
N ASN A 59 -17.78 3.82 17.22
CA ASN A 59 -17.88 3.42 18.63
C ASN A 59 -16.51 3.05 19.24
N LEU A 60 -15.52 3.90 19.01
CA LEU A 60 -14.15 3.71 19.50
C LEU A 60 -14.04 4.08 20.98
N ASP A 61 -13.05 3.51 21.66
CA ASP A 61 -12.77 3.86 23.05
C ASP A 61 -12.40 5.35 23.22
N LYS A 62 -12.79 5.94 24.34
CA LYS A 62 -12.42 7.34 24.66
C LYS A 62 -10.91 7.58 24.73
N ASN A 63 -10.13 6.54 25.02
CA ASN A 63 -8.67 6.59 25.06
C ASN A 63 -8.01 6.12 23.75
N PHE A 64 -8.75 6.04 22.65
CA PHE A 64 -8.27 5.59 21.35
C PHE A 64 -6.97 6.28 20.92
N ALA A 65 -6.89 7.61 21.03
CA ALA A 65 -5.68 8.36 20.67
C ALA A 65 -4.45 7.96 21.52
N MET A 66 -4.64 7.73 22.82
CA MET A 66 -3.56 7.26 23.70
C MET A 66 -3.11 5.85 23.33
N LYS A 67 -4.07 4.93 23.10
CA LYS A 67 -3.79 3.56 22.67
C LYS A 67 -3.06 3.52 21.34
N GLN A 68 -3.45 4.36 20.37
CA GLN A 68 -2.80 4.46 19.07
C GLN A 68 -1.33 4.88 19.22
N ALA A 69 -1.06 5.90 20.04
CA ALA A 69 0.31 6.34 20.31
C ALA A 69 1.14 5.26 21.01
N GLU A 70 0.56 4.51 21.95
CA GLU A 70 1.22 3.38 22.60
C GLU A 70 1.58 2.26 21.61
N ILE A 71 0.66 1.92 20.70
CA ILE A 71 0.89 0.93 19.64
C ILE A 71 2.05 1.37 18.75
N VAL A 72 2.05 2.61 18.27
CA VAL A 72 3.11 3.15 17.39
C VAL A 72 4.47 3.10 18.09
N ASN A 73 4.54 3.54 19.35
CA ASN A 73 5.80 3.55 20.10
C ASN A 73 6.32 2.14 20.41
N SER A 74 5.41 1.19 20.66
CA SER A 74 5.74 -0.19 21.00
C SER A 74 6.00 -1.12 19.81
N MET A 75 5.81 -0.65 18.56
CA MET A 75 6.08 -1.47 17.37
C MET A 75 7.49 -2.07 17.40
N THR A 76 7.59 -3.38 17.17
CA THR A 76 8.89 -4.07 17.07
C THR A 76 9.16 -4.49 15.63
N LYS A 77 10.45 -4.67 15.29
CA LYS A 77 10.84 -5.18 13.98
C LYS A 77 10.20 -6.53 13.67
N GLU A 78 10.16 -7.43 14.65
CA GLU A 78 9.60 -8.78 14.48
C GLU A 78 8.11 -8.74 14.12
N GLN A 79 7.34 -7.83 14.72
CA GLN A 79 5.94 -7.62 14.40
C GLN A 79 5.77 -7.10 12.97
N ILE A 80 6.55 -6.09 12.58
CA ILE A 80 6.48 -5.50 11.23
C ILE A 80 6.91 -6.51 10.17
N ASP A 81 7.98 -7.26 10.40
CA ASP A 81 8.45 -8.30 9.49
C ASP A 81 7.43 -9.44 9.34
N ALA A 82 6.75 -9.83 10.42
CA ALA A 82 5.67 -10.80 10.38
C ALA A 82 4.48 -10.29 9.56
N LEU A 83 4.10 -9.02 9.72
CA LEU A 83 3.04 -8.38 8.93
C LEU A 83 3.43 -8.27 7.46
N ALA A 84 4.69 -7.94 7.15
CA ALA A 84 5.20 -7.90 5.78
C ALA A 84 5.09 -9.28 5.11
N LYS A 85 5.44 -10.35 5.83
CA LYS A 85 5.27 -11.74 5.34
C LYS A 85 3.80 -12.15 5.21
N LEU A 86 2.91 -11.61 6.02
CA LEU A 86 1.48 -11.92 5.98
C LEU A 86 0.75 -11.20 4.84
N TYR A 87 1.11 -9.95 4.55
CA TYR A 87 0.33 -9.11 3.63
C TYR A 87 1.01 -8.80 2.30
N LEU A 88 2.34 -8.74 2.25
CA LEU A 88 3.03 -8.47 0.99
C LEU A 88 3.18 -9.77 0.22
N HIS A 89 2.34 -9.98 -0.79
CA HIS A 89 2.47 -11.11 -1.72
C HIS A 89 2.88 -10.60 -3.11
N PRO A 90 4.17 -10.31 -3.37
CA PRO A 90 4.62 -9.73 -4.64
C PRO A 90 4.20 -10.53 -5.88
N ASP A 91 4.06 -11.85 -5.76
CA ASP A 91 3.64 -12.70 -6.87
C ASP A 91 2.11 -12.75 -7.06
N ASN A 92 1.35 -12.08 -6.19
CA ASN A 92 -0.12 -11.94 -6.24
C ASN A 92 -0.54 -10.48 -6.02
N MET A 93 -0.01 -9.57 -6.83
CA MET A 93 -0.37 -8.15 -6.82
C MET A 93 -1.05 -7.74 -8.11
N ILE A 94 -2.00 -6.81 -8.01
CA ILE A 94 -2.58 -6.12 -9.15
C ILE A 94 -1.72 -4.88 -9.42
N ILE A 95 -1.09 -4.83 -10.59
CA ILE A 95 -0.32 -3.67 -11.05
C ILE A 95 -1.19 -2.85 -11.98
N MET A 96 -1.64 -1.69 -11.51
CA MET A 96 -2.44 -0.75 -12.30
C MET A 96 -1.57 0.42 -12.78
N ILE A 97 -1.63 0.72 -14.07
CA ILE A 97 -0.81 1.75 -14.70
C ILE A 97 -1.72 2.65 -15.54
N ALA A 98 -1.60 3.96 -15.33
CA ALA A 98 -2.23 4.96 -16.18
C ALA A 98 -1.16 5.57 -17.10
N GLY A 99 -1.33 5.42 -18.42
CA GLY A 99 -0.37 5.93 -19.41
C GLY A 99 -0.75 5.57 -20.84
N ASP A 100 0.07 5.99 -21.80
CA ASP A 100 -0.13 5.70 -23.22
C ASP A 100 0.15 4.22 -23.53
N GLU A 101 -0.92 3.48 -23.87
CA GLU A 101 -0.86 2.04 -24.19
C GLU A 101 0.20 1.73 -25.25
N TYR A 102 0.26 2.50 -26.34
CA TYR A 102 1.14 2.24 -27.47
C TYR A 102 2.62 2.30 -27.08
N VAL A 103 2.94 3.08 -26.04
CA VAL A 103 4.32 3.31 -25.58
C VAL A 103 4.78 2.24 -24.58
N ILE A 104 3.85 1.71 -23.77
CA ILE A 104 4.17 0.91 -22.58
C ILE A 104 3.77 -0.57 -22.68
N LYS A 105 2.70 -0.93 -23.40
CA LYS A 105 2.10 -2.28 -23.35
C LYS A 105 3.08 -3.40 -23.65
N GLU A 106 3.78 -3.33 -24.79
CA GLU A 106 4.73 -4.38 -25.20
C GLU A 106 5.86 -4.55 -24.17
N LYS A 107 6.32 -3.44 -23.57
CA LYS A 107 7.38 -3.46 -22.55
C LYS A 107 6.88 -4.09 -21.27
N LEU A 108 5.63 -3.82 -20.87
CA LEU A 108 5.00 -4.39 -19.68
C LEU A 108 4.77 -5.90 -19.82
N GLU A 109 4.30 -6.35 -20.98
CA GLU A 109 4.11 -7.79 -21.26
C GLU A 109 5.44 -8.56 -21.19
N LYS A 110 6.55 -7.92 -21.61
CA LYS A 110 7.90 -8.49 -21.51
C LYS A 110 8.44 -8.62 -20.08
N LEU A 111 7.86 -7.93 -19.09
CA LEU A 111 8.29 -8.03 -17.70
C LEU A 111 7.88 -9.34 -17.02
N GLY A 112 6.94 -10.09 -17.61
CA GLY A 112 6.54 -11.39 -17.09
C GLY A 112 5.59 -11.36 -15.89
N TYR A 113 4.98 -10.21 -15.57
CA TYR A 113 3.96 -10.09 -14.50
C TYR A 113 2.55 -10.51 -14.94
N GLY A 114 2.44 -11.31 -16.01
CA GLY A 114 1.18 -11.74 -16.59
C GLY A 114 0.73 -10.90 -17.78
N LYS A 115 -0.48 -11.20 -18.26
CA LYS A 115 -1.05 -10.57 -19.45
C LYS A 115 -1.61 -9.19 -19.11
N VAL A 116 -1.15 -8.17 -19.83
CA VAL A 116 -1.65 -6.79 -19.67
C VAL A 116 -3.12 -6.73 -20.10
N GLN A 117 -3.96 -6.17 -19.23
CA GLN A 117 -5.36 -5.86 -19.51
C GLN A 117 -5.50 -4.36 -19.68
N VAL A 118 -6.10 -3.95 -20.80
CA VAL A 118 -6.39 -2.55 -21.08
C VAL A 118 -7.82 -2.28 -20.66
N LEU A 119 -7.99 -1.27 -19.80
CA LEU A 119 -9.28 -0.81 -19.31
C LEU A 119 -9.72 0.43 -20.08
N ASP A 120 -10.96 0.43 -20.54
CA ASP A 120 -11.62 1.61 -21.11
C ASP A 120 -11.95 2.63 -20.00
N SER A 121 -12.39 3.82 -20.38
CA SER A 121 -12.69 4.93 -19.46
C SER A 121 -13.82 4.65 -18.46
N ASP A 122 -14.66 3.65 -18.72
CA ASP A 122 -15.70 3.17 -17.80
C ASP A 122 -15.23 2.01 -16.90
N GLY A 123 -13.94 1.68 -16.95
CA GLY A 123 -13.32 0.60 -16.18
C GLY A 123 -13.59 -0.80 -16.74
N LYS A 124 -14.28 -0.94 -17.88
CA LYS A 124 -14.46 -2.24 -18.53
C LYS A 124 -13.23 -2.57 -19.35
N GLY A 125 -12.70 -3.77 -19.14
CA GLY A 125 -11.56 -4.27 -19.90
C GLY A 125 -11.96 -4.89 -21.23
N THR A 126 -11.10 -4.79 -22.22
CA THR A 126 -11.19 -5.63 -23.42
C THR A 126 -10.60 -7.02 -23.14
N TYR A 127 -11.41 -7.95 -22.62
CA TYR A 127 -11.09 -9.38 -22.65
C TYR A 127 -12.27 -10.23 -23.15
N LYS A 128 -12.07 -10.94 -24.28
CA LYS A 128 -12.94 -12.05 -24.69
C LYS A 128 -12.59 -13.25 -23.81
N ILE A 129 -13.46 -13.64 -22.89
CA ILE A 129 -13.32 -14.90 -22.15
C ILE A 129 -13.36 -16.05 -23.16
N ASN A 130 -12.27 -16.80 -23.29
CA ASN A 130 -12.27 -18.05 -24.03
C ASN A 130 -12.92 -19.10 -23.11
N LYS A 131 -14.16 -19.49 -23.43
CA LYS A 131 -15.01 -20.40 -22.64
C LYS A 131 -14.58 -21.88 -22.68
N ASN A 132 -13.32 -22.19 -22.95
CA ASN A 132 -12.89 -23.57 -23.15
C ASN A 132 -11.84 -23.97 -22.12
N HIS A 133 -12.27 -24.18 -20.88
CA HIS A 133 -11.68 -25.14 -19.95
C HIS A 133 -12.78 -25.48 -18.92
N GLU A 134 -13.66 -26.40 -19.33
CA GLU A 134 -14.35 -27.32 -18.41
C GLU A 134 -13.38 -28.43 -17.99
#